data_AF-A0A2T0LLD0-F1
#
_entry.id   AF-A0A2T0LLD0-F1
#
_cell.length_a   1.000
_cell.length_b   1.000
_cell.length_c   1.000
_cell.angle_alpha   90.00
_cell.angle_beta   90.00
_cell.angle_gamma   90.00
#
_symmetry.space_group_name_H-M   'P 1'
#
loop_
_entity.id
_entity.type
_entity.pdbx_description
1 polymer ?
#
loop_
_entity_poly.entity_id
_entity_poly.type
_entity_poly.pdbx_seq_one_letter_code
_entity_poly.pdbx_strand_id
1 'polypeptide(L)'
;MSTWRDERRKDRAAEAEQKRADRLAAAEAEAVRLAALSEANRAATEQAHAHEQAREQARRTAKQQRAQRRRAMLAGLRAWAGTHAVDLLIYPLALVSAVMAVPAMAAYGHDAYGGATGYVLPVLSELGMWAFAVAVQVSRARFPQRPVWALQLGVWLFAGVAFVLNFLHGLTTPSGGVDIAVVMGLVSVAGVLAHQLITAGARRSRAERDAARIDRRAARKVAAVRKAAVRQAVAEIDPDGTARLVYAPGRYVLARRQLGRRRELQAAIVPGLPVDPVVDGELDALDRELAALLDADHPTTPGTTIAEAIDHADHATDEGGDSGGVATLDRGADQRESRVNRGLIEPPPARSMEQLRAELATAVEAGRVDPTSAESIRKGLRCSAARARQLRDEHRTGEDQ
;
A
#
# COMPACT_ATOMS: atom_id res chain seq x y z
N MET A 1 7.82 115.91 -32.93
CA MET A 1 8.76 114.78 -32.77
C MET A 1 8.89 114.42 -31.28
N SER A 2 8.03 113.56 -30.75
CA SER A 2 8.07 113.15 -29.33
C SER A 2 7.83 111.65 -29.07
N THR A 3 7.49 110.88 -30.10
CA THR A 3 7.07 109.46 -30.02
C THR A 3 8.14 108.52 -29.44
N TRP A 4 9.37 108.60 -29.93
CA TRP A 4 10.45 107.67 -29.56
C TRP A 4 10.80 107.63 -28.06
N ARG A 5 10.61 108.74 -27.33
CA ARG A 5 10.89 108.81 -25.89
C ARG A 5 9.84 108.12 -25.03
N ASP A 6 8.63 107.93 -25.55
CA ASP A 6 7.54 107.29 -24.82
C ASP A 6 7.44 105.80 -25.15
N GLU A 7 7.78 105.40 -26.38
CA GLU A 7 8.07 103.99 -26.73
C GLU A 7 9.19 103.44 -25.82
N ARG A 8 10.35 104.11 -25.74
CA ARG A 8 11.43 103.73 -24.79
C ARG A 8 11.07 103.83 -23.29
N ARG A 9 9.88 104.30 -22.93
CA ARG A 9 9.35 104.17 -21.55
C ARG A 9 8.44 102.96 -21.42
N LYS A 10 7.59 102.69 -22.41
CA LYS A 10 6.76 101.48 -22.50
C LYS A 10 7.61 100.22 -22.56
N ASP A 11 8.64 100.19 -23.41
CA ASP A 11 9.53 99.02 -23.56
C ASP A 11 10.26 98.69 -22.25
N ARG A 12 10.75 99.73 -21.54
CA ARG A 12 11.39 99.55 -20.23
C ARG A 12 10.42 99.16 -19.11
N ALA A 13 9.14 99.55 -19.21
CA ALA A 13 8.11 99.06 -18.30
C ALA A 13 7.81 97.57 -18.58
N ALA A 14 7.65 97.19 -19.84
CA ALA A 14 7.43 95.80 -20.25
C ALA A 14 8.62 94.87 -19.90
N GLU A 15 9.87 95.29 -20.14
CA GLU A 15 11.06 94.56 -19.67
C GLU A 15 11.09 94.42 -18.15
N ALA A 16 10.69 95.45 -17.40
CA ALA A 16 10.68 95.41 -15.94
C ALA A 16 9.57 94.52 -15.38
N GLU A 17 8.46 94.37 -16.11
CA GLU A 17 7.36 93.47 -15.79
C GLU A 17 7.71 92.01 -16.14
N GLN A 18 8.27 91.75 -17.32
CA GLN A 18 8.83 90.44 -17.70
C GLN A 18 9.90 89.99 -16.70
N LYS A 19 10.87 90.83 -16.35
CA LYS A 19 11.89 90.51 -15.33
C LYS A 19 11.32 90.27 -13.91
N ARG A 20 10.08 90.68 -13.63
CA ARG A 20 9.37 90.30 -12.38
C ARG A 20 8.67 88.95 -12.54
N ALA A 21 7.98 88.74 -13.66
CA ALA A 21 7.34 87.46 -13.99
C ALA A 21 8.37 86.31 -14.04
N ASP A 22 9.51 86.50 -14.72
CA ASP A 22 10.59 85.51 -14.82
C ASP A 22 11.18 85.15 -13.44
N ARG A 23 11.30 86.13 -12.53
CA ARG A 23 11.77 85.90 -11.16
C ARG A 23 10.76 85.14 -10.31
N LEU A 24 9.47 85.40 -10.48
CA LEU A 24 8.41 84.64 -9.81
C LEU A 24 8.36 83.20 -10.34
N ALA A 25 8.37 83.01 -11.66
CA ALA A 25 8.40 81.69 -12.28
C ALA A 25 9.66 80.88 -11.91
N ALA A 26 10.83 81.53 -11.79
CA ALA A 26 12.05 80.89 -11.30
C ALA A 26 11.93 80.45 -9.84
N ALA A 27 11.39 81.31 -8.96
CA ALA A 27 11.18 80.99 -7.55
C ALA A 27 10.16 79.86 -7.35
N GLU A 28 9.09 79.83 -8.15
CA GLU A 28 8.10 78.73 -8.15
C GLU A 28 8.72 77.42 -8.64
N ALA A 29 9.52 77.45 -9.70
CA ALA A 29 10.24 76.27 -10.21
C ALA A 29 11.26 75.73 -9.19
N GLU A 30 11.95 76.59 -8.45
CA GLU A 30 12.83 76.19 -7.34
C GLU A 30 12.05 75.59 -6.17
N ALA A 31 10.91 76.18 -5.78
CA ALA A 31 10.05 75.66 -4.71
C ALA A 31 9.52 74.26 -5.06
N VAL A 32 9.05 74.03 -6.29
CA VAL A 32 8.60 72.71 -6.76
C VAL A 32 9.74 71.68 -6.75
N ARG A 33 10.95 72.07 -7.19
CA ARG A 33 12.13 71.18 -7.14
C ARG A 33 12.52 70.80 -5.71
N LEU A 34 12.50 71.76 -4.78
CA LEU A 34 12.81 71.51 -3.36
C LEU A 34 11.74 70.61 -2.71
N ALA A 35 10.46 70.82 -3.01
CA ALA A 35 9.38 69.96 -2.55
C ALA A 35 9.58 68.51 -3.04
N ALA A 36 9.77 68.30 -4.34
CA ALA A 36 9.98 66.98 -4.95
C ALA A 36 11.23 66.25 -4.39
N LEU A 37 12.34 66.98 -4.16
CA LEU A 37 13.53 66.41 -3.51
C LEU A 37 13.26 66.02 -2.04
N SER A 38 12.44 66.78 -1.32
CA SER A 38 12.09 66.45 0.07
C SER A 38 11.21 65.20 0.17
N GLU A 39 10.28 65.02 -0.77
CA GLU A 39 9.42 63.83 -0.86
C GLU A 39 10.23 62.60 -1.29
N ALA A 40 11.10 62.72 -2.30
CA ALA A 40 11.99 61.65 -2.72
C ALA A 40 12.90 61.18 -1.59
N ASN A 41 13.45 62.11 -0.78
CA ASN A 41 14.27 61.77 0.39
C ASN A 41 13.47 61.05 1.48
N ARG A 42 12.23 61.48 1.77
CA ARG A 42 11.34 60.79 2.73
C ARG A 42 11.06 59.36 2.28
N ALA A 43 10.63 59.18 1.03
CA ALA A 43 10.37 57.86 0.45
C ALA A 43 11.60 56.95 0.49
N ALA A 44 12.79 57.48 0.20
CA ALA A 44 14.05 56.74 0.32
C ALA A 44 14.35 56.29 1.77
N THR A 45 14.14 57.17 2.77
CA THR A 45 14.32 56.80 4.18
C THR A 45 13.32 55.75 4.67
N GLU A 46 12.05 55.84 4.24
CA GLU A 46 11.02 54.85 4.58
C GLU A 46 11.33 53.48 3.98
N GLN A 47 11.76 53.43 2.71
CA GLN A 47 12.21 52.21 2.05
C GLN A 47 13.44 51.61 2.74
N ALA A 48 14.42 52.43 3.15
CA ALA A 48 15.59 51.96 3.89
C ALA A 48 15.19 51.29 5.21
N HIS A 49 14.35 51.94 6.02
CA HIS A 49 13.85 51.36 7.27
C HIS A 49 13.01 50.09 7.05
N ALA A 50 12.16 50.05 6.02
CA ALA A 50 11.41 48.84 5.67
C ALA A 50 12.35 47.67 5.30
N HIS A 51 13.41 47.92 4.53
CA HIS A 51 14.42 46.91 4.20
C HIS A 51 15.23 46.45 5.41
N GLU A 52 15.56 47.34 6.35
CA GLU A 52 16.22 46.97 7.61
C GLU A 52 15.33 46.11 8.49
N GLN A 53 14.06 46.50 8.69
CA GLN A 53 13.09 45.72 9.44
C GLN A 53 12.86 44.33 8.80
N ALA A 54 12.75 44.25 7.48
CA ALA A 54 12.65 42.98 6.76
C ALA A 54 13.89 42.09 6.96
N ARG A 55 15.10 42.67 6.91
CA ARG A 55 16.37 41.97 7.19
C ARG A 55 16.45 41.48 8.63
N GLU A 56 15.99 42.28 9.60
CA GLU A 56 15.90 41.87 11.00
C GLU A 56 14.91 40.73 11.21
N GLN A 57 13.70 40.84 10.66
CA GLN A 57 12.68 39.79 10.73
C GLN A 57 13.18 38.49 10.08
N ALA A 58 13.83 38.56 8.91
CA ALA A 58 14.47 37.40 8.27
C ALA A 58 15.58 36.79 9.13
N ARG A 59 16.41 37.61 9.81
CA ARG A 59 17.43 37.12 10.76
C ARG A 59 16.81 36.47 12.00
N ARG A 60 15.73 37.04 12.55
CA ARG A 60 15.01 36.52 13.73
C ARG A 60 14.31 35.19 13.39
N THR A 61 13.58 35.11 12.28
CA THR A 61 12.93 33.87 11.83
C THR A 61 13.96 32.79 11.48
N ALA A 62 15.06 33.11 10.79
CA ALA A 62 16.13 32.15 10.52
C ALA A 62 16.77 31.61 11.82
N LYS A 63 17.01 32.46 12.83
CA LYS A 63 17.49 32.04 14.17
C LYS A 63 16.47 31.14 14.87
N GLN A 64 15.19 31.51 14.86
CA GLN A 64 14.10 30.71 15.45
C GLN A 64 13.95 29.34 14.77
N GLN A 65 13.94 29.29 13.44
CA GLN A 65 13.89 28.03 12.68
C GLN A 65 15.10 27.13 12.99
N ARG A 66 16.32 27.70 13.08
CA ARG A 66 17.52 26.94 13.49
C ARG A 66 17.39 26.41 14.92
N ALA A 67 16.88 27.21 15.86
CA ALA A 67 16.67 26.80 17.24
C ALA A 67 15.58 25.71 17.36
N GLN A 68 14.48 25.84 16.61
CA GLN A 68 13.41 24.83 16.54
C GLN A 68 13.93 23.53 15.93
N ARG A 69 14.68 23.57 14.81
CA ARG A 69 15.32 22.38 14.21
C ARG A 69 16.26 21.69 15.20
N ARG A 70 17.09 22.44 15.93
CA ARG A 70 17.96 21.88 16.99
C ARG A 70 17.16 21.28 18.14
N ARG A 71 16.10 21.93 18.61
CA ARG A 71 15.21 21.40 19.67
C ARG A 71 14.48 20.14 19.21
N ALA A 72 13.95 20.10 17.99
CA ALA A 72 13.31 18.93 17.41
C ALA A 72 14.29 17.76 17.24
N MET A 73 15.52 18.03 16.76
CA MET A 73 16.58 17.03 16.66
C MET A 73 16.97 16.48 18.05
N LEU A 74 17.16 17.34 19.05
CA LEU A 74 17.48 16.92 20.42
C LEU A 74 16.32 16.18 21.11
N ALA A 75 15.07 16.56 20.84
CA ALA A 75 13.88 15.85 21.32
C ALA A 75 13.77 14.47 20.65
N GLY A 76 14.00 14.37 19.34
CA GLY A 76 14.06 13.10 18.61
C GLY A 76 15.17 12.19 19.12
N LEU A 77 16.38 12.72 19.36
CA LEU A 77 17.50 11.99 19.95
C LEU A 77 17.18 11.50 21.37
N ARG A 78 16.57 12.34 22.23
CA ARG A 78 16.15 11.93 23.58
C ARG A 78 15.04 10.88 23.57
N ALA A 79 14.04 11.02 22.70
CA ALA A 79 12.97 10.04 22.56
C ALA A 79 13.50 8.70 22.01
N TRP A 80 14.43 8.74 21.05
CA TRP A 80 15.14 7.56 20.57
C TRP A 80 15.96 6.91 21.68
N ALA A 81 16.79 7.67 22.39
CA ALA A 81 17.62 7.17 23.48
C ALA A 81 16.79 6.60 24.66
N GLY A 82 15.66 7.22 25.01
CA GLY A 82 14.72 6.69 26.01
C GLY A 82 14.07 5.38 25.58
N THR A 83 13.80 5.22 24.28
CA THR A 83 13.26 3.98 23.69
C THR A 83 14.33 2.87 23.60
N HIS A 84 15.60 3.24 23.44
CA HIS A 84 16.74 2.34 23.23
C HIS A 84 17.70 2.32 24.43
N ALA A 85 17.23 2.68 25.64
CA ALA A 85 18.08 2.83 26.81
C ALA A 85 18.78 1.52 27.21
N VAL A 86 18.10 0.38 27.00
CA VAL A 86 18.67 -0.95 27.23
C VAL A 86 19.69 -1.31 26.14
N ASP A 87 19.37 -1.06 24.87
CA ASP A 87 20.30 -1.29 23.74
C ASP A 87 21.59 -0.47 23.91
N LEU A 88 21.49 0.77 24.43
CA LEU A 88 22.63 1.66 24.68
C LEU A 88 23.64 1.12 25.71
N LEU A 89 23.22 0.23 26.61
CA LEU A 89 24.11 -0.42 27.58
C LEU A 89 24.82 -1.65 26.99
N ILE A 90 24.27 -2.23 25.91
CA ILE A 90 24.83 -3.40 25.23
C ILE A 90 25.91 -2.98 24.22
N TYR A 91 25.68 -1.89 23.48
CA TYR A 91 26.62 -1.46 22.43
C TYR A 91 28.07 -1.22 22.92
N PRO A 92 28.34 -0.65 24.12
CA PRO A 92 29.70 -0.55 24.64
C PRO A 92 30.35 -1.92 24.90
N LEU A 93 29.61 -2.87 25.47
CA LEU A 93 30.11 -4.24 25.71
C LEU A 93 30.41 -4.95 24.38
N ALA A 94 29.51 -4.80 23.41
CA ALA A 94 29.66 -5.37 22.08
C ALA A 94 30.83 -4.74 21.30
N LEU A 95 31.05 -3.43 21.45
CA LEU A 95 32.20 -2.72 20.86
C LEU A 95 33.52 -3.19 21.48
N VAL A 96 33.60 -3.30 22.82
CA VAL A 96 34.80 -3.82 23.51
C VAL A 96 35.08 -5.26 23.10
N SER A 97 34.04 -6.10 23.01
CA SER A 97 34.16 -7.48 22.54
C SER A 97 34.67 -7.55 21.10
N ALA A 98 34.14 -6.73 20.18
CA ALA A 98 34.60 -6.68 18.79
C ALA A 98 36.05 -6.19 18.67
N VAL A 99 36.44 -5.16 19.44
CA VAL A 99 37.81 -4.63 19.46
C VAL A 99 38.84 -5.68 19.93
N MET A 100 38.45 -6.59 20.84
CA MET A 100 39.34 -7.69 21.26
C MET A 100 39.26 -8.92 20.34
N ALA A 101 38.07 -9.29 19.85
CA ALA A 101 37.85 -10.52 19.07
C ALA A 101 38.32 -10.40 17.61
N VAL A 102 38.12 -9.24 16.97
CA VAL A 102 38.48 -9.06 15.55
C VAL A 102 39.98 -9.23 15.30
N PRO A 103 40.91 -8.63 16.07
CA PRO A 103 42.35 -8.86 15.88
C PRO A 103 42.75 -10.33 16.09
N ALA A 104 42.19 -11.00 17.12
CA ALA A 104 42.50 -12.38 17.44
C ALA A 104 42.02 -13.35 16.33
N MET A 105 40.79 -13.17 15.84
CA MET A 105 40.28 -13.95 14.71
C MET A 105 41.02 -13.65 13.41
N ALA A 106 41.43 -12.40 13.17
CA ALA A 106 42.12 -12.03 11.94
C ALA A 106 43.54 -12.63 11.90
N ALA A 107 44.22 -12.72 13.05
CA ALA A 107 45.46 -13.48 13.19
C ALA A 107 45.24 -14.99 12.93
N TYR A 108 44.26 -15.62 13.59
CA TYR A 108 43.94 -17.03 13.33
C TYR A 108 43.53 -17.29 11.86
N GLY A 109 42.79 -16.39 11.24
CA GLY A 109 42.39 -16.48 9.83
C GLY A 109 43.59 -16.41 8.89
N HIS A 110 44.62 -15.62 9.23
CA HIS A 110 45.89 -15.62 8.50
C HIS A 110 46.62 -16.96 8.62
N ASP A 111 46.75 -17.48 9.84
CA ASP A 111 47.45 -18.74 10.12
C ASP A 111 46.73 -19.96 9.50
N ALA A 112 45.40 -19.96 9.49
CA ALA A 112 44.58 -21.07 9.00
C ALA A 112 44.38 -21.11 7.47
N TYR A 113 44.30 -19.94 6.81
CA TYR A 113 43.97 -19.86 5.37
C TYR A 113 45.10 -19.34 4.48
N GLY A 114 46.17 -18.78 5.07
CA GLY A 114 47.33 -18.25 4.34
C GLY A 114 47.09 -16.90 3.67
N GLY A 115 47.98 -15.95 3.93
CA GLY A 115 48.04 -14.68 3.21
C GLY A 115 46.96 -13.65 3.61
N ALA A 116 46.78 -12.63 2.75
CA ALA A 116 45.98 -11.44 3.06
C ALA A 116 44.46 -11.72 3.15
N THR A 117 43.97 -12.72 2.41
CA THR A 117 42.55 -13.13 2.40
C THR A 117 42.07 -13.68 3.74
N GLY A 118 42.96 -14.28 4.54
CA GLY A 118 42.65 -14.80 5.87
C GLY A 118 42.17 -13.74 6.86
N TYR A 119 42.73 -12.52 6.80
CA TYR A 119 42.31 -11.39 7.65
C TYR A 119 40.90 -10.86 7.29
N VAL A 120 40.47 -11.01 6.04
CA VAL A 120 39.25 -10.38 5.52
C VAL A 120 38.00 -11.19 5.83
N LEU A 121 38.11 -12.52 5.90
CA LEU A 121 36.99 -13.44 6.15
C LEU A 121 36.27 -13.17 7.50
N PRO A 122 36.96 -13.10 8.66
CA PRO A 122 36.30 -12.82 9.94
C PRO A 122 35.67 -11.43 10.00
N VAL A 123 36.36 -10.43 9.43
CA VAL A 123 35.89 -9.05 9.36
C VAL A 123 34.60 -8.96 8.53
N LEU A 124 34.51 -9.68 7.41
CA LEU A 124 33.30 -9.75 6.59
C LEU A 124 32.13 -10.48 7.30
N SER A 125 32.38 -11.56 8.04
CA SER A 125 31.31 -12.24 8.77
C SER A 125 30.75 -11.41 9.93
N GLU A 126 31.62 -10.74 10.69
CA GLU A 126 31.22 -9.85 11.78
C GLU A 126 30.48 -8.61 11.23
N LEU A 127 31.07 -7.89 10.28
CA LEU A 127 30.42 -6.72 9.67
C LEU A 127 29.11 -7.10 8.94
N GLY A 128 29.05 -8.27 8.31
CA GLY A 128 27.83 -8.81 7.71
C GLY A 128 26.72 -8.99 8.74
N MET A 129 27.01 -9.66 9.86
CA MET A 129 26.08 -9.84 10.97
C MET A 129 25.56 -8.50 11.52
N TRP A 130 26.45 -7.54 11.77
CA TRP A 130 26.08 -6.20 12.22
C TRP A 130 25.24 -5.43 11.19
N ALA A 131 25.56 -5.53 9.90
CA ALA A 131 24.76 -4.93 8.83
C ALA A 131 23.34 -5.52 8.78
N PHE A 132 23.19 -6.85 8.95
CA PHE A 132 21.87 -7.48 9.03
C PHE A 132 21.11 -7.08 10.30
N ALA A 133 21.75 -6.98 11.46
CA ALA A 133 21.12 -6.52 12.70
C ALA A 133 20.60 -5.07 12.59
N VAL A 134 21.43 -4.15 12.08
CA VAL A 134 21.04 -2.75 11.80
C VAL A 134 19.91 -2.71 10.77
N ALA A 135 19.97 -3.53 9.72
CA ALA A 135 18.90 -3.62 8.73
C ALA A 135 17.56 -4.11 9.32
N VAL A 136 17.57 -5.05 10.29
CA VAL A 136 16.35 -5.45 11.02
C VAL A 136 15.77 -4.25 11.77
N GLN A 137 16.59 -3.51 12.52
CA GLN A 137 16.12 -2.41 13.37
C GLN A 137 15.61 -1.21 12.54
N VAL A 138 16.34 -0.83 11.48
CA VAL A 138 15.90 0.19 10.51
C VAL A 138 14.64 -0.24 9.77
N SER A 139 14.54 -1.51 9.34
CA SER A 139 13.35 -2.02 8.63
C SER A 139 12.11 -2.03 9.53
N ARG A 140 12.24 -2.42 10.81
CA ARG A 140 11.14 -2.35 11.79
C ARG A 140 10.70 -0.91 12.08
N ALA A 141 11.63 0.03 12.21
CA ALA A 141 11.31 1.44 12.46
C ALA A 141 10.67 2.13 11.25
N ARG A 142 11.18 1.89 10.04
CA ARG A 142 10.78 2.59 8.81
C ARG A 142 9.61 1.92 8.08
N PHE A 143 9.47 0.60 8.21
CA PHE A 143 8.45 -0.22 7.55
C PHE A 143 7.88 -1.31 8.47
N PRO A 144 7.17 -0.97 9.56
CA PRO A 144 6.69 -1.93 10.57
C PRO A 144 5.73 -3.01 10.05
N GLN A 145 5.23 -2.87 8.82
CA GLN A 145 4.39 -3.86 8.14
C GLN A 145 5.19 -4.87 7.30
N ARG A 146 6.49 -4.66 7.05
CA ARG A 146 7.33 -5.58 6.27
C ARG A 146 7.81 -6.75 7.13
N PRO A 147 7.76 -8.00 6.63
CA PRO A 147 8.32 -9.13 7.34
C PRO A 147 9.85 -9.06 7.34
N VAL A 148 10.46 -9.10 8.52
CA VAL A 148 11.93 -9.09 8.69
C VAL A 148 12.57 -10.48 8.81
N TRP A 149 11.81 -11.56 8.57
CA TRP A 149 12.29 -12.94 8.77
C TRP A 149 13.55 -13.27 7.97
N ALA A 150 13.69 -12.73 6.74
CA ALA A 150 14.85 -12.97 5.90
C ALA A 150 16.13 -12.31 6.46
N LEU A 151 16.00 -11.12 7.05
CA LEU A 151 17.11 -10.44 7.72
C LEU A 151 17.49 -11.14 9.03
N GLN A 152 16.50 -11.62 9.78
CA GLN A 152 16.74 -12.44 10.97
C GLN A 152 17.40 -13.79 10.61
N LEU A 153 16.99 -14.43 9.52
CA LEU A 153 17.64 -15.64 9.00
C LEU A 153 19.13 -15.38 8.68
N GLY A 154 19.45 -14.21 8.11
CA GLY A 154 20.83 -13.76 7.92
C GLY A 154 21.60 -13.69 9.24
N VAL A 155 21.06 -13.02 10.26
CA VAL A 155 21.71 -12.95 11.60
C VAL A 155 21.95 -14.34 12.19
N TRP A 156 20.97 -15.25 12.12
CA TRP A 156 21.13 -16.63 12.60
C TRP A 156 22.17 -17.42 11.81
N LEU A 157 22.27 -17.21 10.49
CA LEU A 157 23.26 -17.87 9.64
C LEU A 157 24.68 -17.43 9.99
N PHE A 158 24.94 -16.12 10.11
CA PHE A 158 26.25 -15.60 10.48
C PHE A 158 26.64 -15.98 11.92
N ALA A 159 25.70 -15.94 12.87
CA ALA A 159 25.94 -16.41 14.23
C ALA A 159 26.26 -17.92 14.27
N GLY A 160 25.60 -18.73 13.44
CA GLY A 160 25.91 -20.16 13.30
C GLY A 160 27.31 -20.41 12.73
N VAL A 161 27.72 -19.65 11.71
CA VAL A 161 29.09 -19.71 11.16
C VAL A 161 30.13 -19.30 12.22
N ALA A 162 29.89 -18.20 12.94
CA ALA A 162 30.76 -17.75 14.02
C ALA A 162 30.88 -18.80 15.15
N PHE A 163 29.76 -19.42 15.56
CA PHE A 163 29.77 -20.52 16.52
C PHE A 163 30.68 -21.65 16.05
N VAL A 164 30.50 -22.12 14.81
CA VAL A 164 31.25 -23.25 14.24
C VAL A 164 32.74 -22.93 14.16
N LEU A 165 33.12 -21.73 13.71
CA LEU A 165 34.53 -21.33 13.64
C LEU A 165 35.19 -21.27 15.03
N ASN A 166 34.52 -20.68 16.03
CA ASN A 166 35.03 -20.64 17.41
C ASN A 166 35.09 -22.03 18.07
N PHE A 167 34.12 -22.90 17.76
CA PHE A 167 34.11 -24.28 18.23
C PHE A 167 35.27 -25.08 17.63
N LEU A 168 35.49 -25.00 16.31
CA LEU A 168 36.65 -25.64 15.66
C LEU A 168 37.97 -25.08 16.18
N HIS A 169 38.06 -23.77 16.45
CA HIS A 169 39.23 -23.16 17.05
C HIS A 169 39.53 -23.78 18.43
N GLY A 170 38.54 -23.82 19.33
CA GLY A 170 38.71 -24.42 20.67
C GLY A 170 39.00 -25.93 20.67
N LEU A 171 38.70 -26.65 19.59
CA LEU A 171 39.13 -28.05 19.37
C LEU A 171 40.57 -28.18 18.83
N THR A 172 41.10 -27.15 18.18
CA THR A 172 42.39 -27.21 17.46
C THR A 172 43.53 -26.43 18.14
N THR A 173 43.23 -25.63 19.15
CA THR A 173 44.25 -25.00 20.03
C THR A 173 45.10 -26.08 20.74
N PRO A 174 46.42 -25.89 20.95
CA PRO A 174 47.29 -26.88 21.60
C PRO A 174 46.90 -27.28 23.04
N SER A 175 46.18 -26.40 23.74
CA SER A 175 45.58 -26.64 25.07
C SER A 175 44.06 -26.79 25.01
N GLY A 176 43.51 -27.08 23.83
CA GLY A 176 42.08 -27.17 23.53
C GLY A 176 41.42 -28.48 23.97
N GLY A 177 40.09 -28.50 23.89
CA GLY A 177 39.24 -29.59 24.36
C GLY A 177 37.79 -29.37 23.96
N VAL A 178 36.94 -30.40 24.07
CA VAL A 178 35.52 -30.32 23.70
C VAL A 178 34.77 -29.32 24.60
N ASP A 179 35.15 -29.24 25.87
CA ASP A 179 34.69 -28.25 26.84
C ASP A 179 35.07 -26.82 26.43
N ILE A 180 36.33 -26.57 26.08
CA ILE A 180 36.82 -25.26 25.61
C ILE A 180 36.13 -24.86 24.31
N ALA A 181 35.96 -25.80 23.38
CA ALA A 181 35.23 -25.59 22.12
C ALA A 181 33.76 -25.20 22.35
N VAL A 182 33.04 -25.90 23.23
CA VAL A 182 31.65 -25.55 23.60
C VAL A 182 31.60 -24.16 24.21
N VAL A 183 32.52 -23.82 25.12
CA VAL A 183 32.56 -22.49 25.77
C VAL A 183 32.85 -21.39 24.75
N MET A 184 33.88 -21.53 23.90
CA MET A 184 34.19 -20.53 22.86
C MET A 184 33.03 -20.33 21.88
N GLY A 185 32.43 -21.43 21.40
CA GLY A 185 31.26 -21.39 20.53
C GLY A 185 30.10 -20.62 21.18
N LEU A 186 29.70 -21.00 22.40
CA LEU A 186 28.58 -20.38 23.11
C LEU A 186 28.84 -18.89 23.43
N VAL A 187 30.04 -18.54 23.87
CA VAL A 187 30.40 -17.14 24.17
C VAL A 187 30.34 -16.28 22.90
N SER A 188 30.77 -16.80 21.75
CA SER A 188 30.73 -16.04 20.49
C SER A 188 29.30 -15.65 20.05
N VAL A 189 28.30 -16.50 20.33
CA VAL A 189 26.89 -16.21 20.00
C VAL A 189 26.11 -15.56 21.14
N ALA A 190 26.64 -15.55 22.37
CA ALA A 190 25.95 -15.00 23.54
C ALA A 190 25.54 -13.53 23.35
N GLY A 191 26.40 -12.71 22.73
CA GLY A 191 26.08 -11.31 22.39
C GLY A 191 24.91 -11.18 21.41
N VAL A 192 24.86 -12.04 20.39
CA VAL A 192 23.77 -12.09 19.39
C VAL A 192 22.46 -12.55 20.05
N LEU A 193 22.52 -13.58 20.89
CA LEU A 193 21.38 -14.11 21.63
C LEU A 193 20.80 -13.06 22.58
N ALA A 194 21.65 -12.37 23.36
CA ALA A 194 21.24 -11.29 24.25
C ALA A 194 20.61 -10.12 23.47
N HIS A 195 21.24 -9.70 22.36
CA HIS A 195 20.70 -8.65 21.49
C HIS A 195 19.37 -9.06 20.85
N GLN A 196 19.19 -10.32 20.41
CA GLN A 196 17.89 -10.81 19.92
C GLN A 196 16.84 -10.92 21.04
N LEU A 197 17.23 -11.26 22.28
CA LEU A 197 16.30 -11.32 23.40
C LEU A 197 15.71 -9.95 23.74
N ILE A 198 16.54 -8.90 23.65
CA ILE A 198 16.21 -7.52 24.02
C ILE A 198 15.53 -6.79 22.86
N THR A 199 16.01 -6.97 21.62
CA THR A 199 15.38 -6.43 20.42
C THR A 199 14.17 -7.24 19.95
N ALA A 200 13.87 -8.42 20.52
CA ALA A 200 12.56 -9.06 20.42
C ALA A 200 11.53 -8.27 21.26
N GLY A 201 11.24 -7.05 20.79
CA GLY A 201 10.41 -6.08 21.48
C GLY A 201 9.05 -6.62 21.91
N ALA A 202 8.46 -5.96 22.92
CA ALA A 202 7.30 -6.40 23.68
C ALA A 202 6.32 -7.27 22.89
N ARG A 203 6.14 -8.52 23.33
CA ARG A 203 5.25 -9.48 22.68
C ARG A 203 3.86 -8.88 22.52
N ARG A 204 3.46 -8.56 21.28
CA ARG A 204 2.15 -7.96 20.94
C ARG A 204 1.05 -8.52 21.83
N SER A 205 0.29 -7.63 22.48
CA SER A 205 -0.81 -8.03 23.35
C SER A 205 -1.83 -8.90 22.61
N ARG A 206 -2.71 -9.60 23.35
CA ARG A 206 -3.80 -10.37 22.72
C ARG A 206 -4.69 -9.43 21.89
N ALA A 207 -5.04 -8.27 22.44
CA ALA A 207 -5.82 -7.23 21.78
C ALA A 207 -5.18 -6.75 20.46
N GLU A 208 -3.89 -6.41 20.43
CA GLU A 208 -3.21 -6.02 19.18
C GLU A 208 -3.21 -7.13 18.13
N ARG A 209 -3.07 -8.40 18.55
CA ARG A 209 -3.11 -9.54 17.63
C ARG A 209 -4.50 -9.74 17.04
N ASP A 210 -5.55 -9.51 17.82
CA ASP A 210 -6.92 -9.66 17.36
C ASP A 210 -7.37 -8.46 16.50
N ALA A 211 -6.97 -7.23 16.84
CA ALA A 211 -7.10 -6.06 15.97
C ALA A 211 -6.40 -6.31 14.60
N ALA A 212 -5.13 -6.71 14.61
CA ALA A 212 -4.40 -7.02 13.38
C ALA A 212 -5.01 -8.20 12.58
N ARG A 213 -5.74 -9.12 13.23
CA ARG A 213 -6.52 -10.19 12.55
C ARG A 213 -7.78 -9.63 11.89
N ILE A 214 -8.47 -8.69 12.56
CA ILE A 214 -9.63 -7.98 12.00
C ILE A 214 -9.19 -7.15 10.80
N ASP A 215 -8.14 -6.34 10.91
CA ASP A 215 -7.60 -5.52 9.82
C ASP A 215 -7.23 -6.36 8.59
N ARG A 216 -6.51 -7.48 8.80
CA ARG A 216 -6.16 -8.42 7.72
C ARG A 216 -7.40 -9.05 7.07
N ARG A 217 -8.46 -9.32 7.83
CA ARG A 217 -9.73 -9.85 7.30
C ARG A 217 -10.48 -8.76 6.52
N ALA A 218 -10.52 -7.53 7.03
CA ALA A 218 -11.11 -6.37 6.35
C ALA A 218 -10.38 -6.07 5.03
N ALA A 219 -9.05 -5.96 5.04
CA ALA A 219 -8.24 -5.75 3.85
C ALA A 219 -8.43 -6.86 2.80
N ARG A 220 -8.53 -8.12 3.21
CA ARG A 220 -8.86 -9.25 2.31
C ARG A 220 -10.27 -9.17 1.73
N LYS A 221 -11.27 -8.70 2.50
CA LYS A 221 -12.63 -8.44 1.99
C LYS A 221 -12.61 -7.30 0.96
N VAL A 222 -12.01 -6.16 1.29
CA VAL A 222 -11.88 -5.00 0.38
C VAL A 222 -11.16 -5.37 -0.92
N ALA A 223 -10.04 -6.09 -0.84
CA ALA A 223 -9.32 -6.56 -2.03
C ALA A 223 -10.14 -7.53 -2.89
N ALA A 224 -10.94 -8.40 -2.26
CA ALA A 224 -11.83 -9.32 -2.98
C ALA A 224 -13.01 -8.59 -3.66
N VAL A 225 -13.59 -7.59 -2.99
CA VAL A 225 -14.65 -6.72 -3.55
C VAL A 225 -14.10 -5.91 -4.72
N ARG A 226 -12.95 -5.23 -4.57
CA ARG A 226 -12.28 -4.49 -5.67
C ARG A 226 -12.01 -5.39 -6.88
N LYS A 227 -11.52 -6.62 -6.66
CA LYS A 227 -11.26 -7.58 -7.73
C LYS A 227 -12.54 -8.10 -8.41
N ALA A 228 -13.67 -8.12 -7.71
CA ALA A 228 -14.97 -8.47 -8.30
C ALA A 228 -15.54 -7.27 -9.09
N ALA A 229 -15.46 -6.06 -8.53
CA ALA A 229 -15.86 -4.81 -9.20
C ALA A 229 -15.14 -4.64 -10.54
N VAL A 230 -13.81 -4.77 -10.59
CA VAL A 230 -13.01 -4.68 -11.85
C VAL A 230 -13.40 -5.73 -12.89
N ARG A 231 -14.07 -6.83 -12.49
CA ARG A 231 -14.53 -7.89 -13.41
C ARG A 231 -15.96 -7.69 -13.92
N GLN A 232 -16.74 -6.83 -13.27
CA GLN A 232 -18.11 -6.48 -13.64
C GLN A 232 -18.21 -5.04 -14.16
N ALA A 233 -17.13 -4.26 -14.05
CA ALA A 233 -17.00 -2.98 -14.71
C ALA A 233 -17.10 -3.13 -16.23
N VAL A 234 -17.84 -2.23 -16.85
CA VAL A 234 -17.95 -2.13 -18.31
C VAL A 234 -16.80 -1.25 -18.79
N ALA A 235 -16.16 -1.64 -19.90
CA ALA A 235 -15.21 -0.78 -20.58
C ALA A 235 -16.00 0.09 -21.58
N GLU A 236 -16.01 1.39 -21.33
CA GLU A 236 -16.45 2.40 -22.28
C GLU A 236 -15.23 2.81 -23.10
N ILE A 237 -15.37 2.84 -24.43
CA ILE A 237 -14.30 3.21 -25.37
C ILE A 237 -14.78 4.45 -26.11
N ASP A 238 -14.12 5.57 -25.87
CA ASP A 238 -14.42 6.86 -26.49
C ASP A 238 -13.96 6.86 -27.98
N PRO A 239 -14.53 7.71 -28.86
CA PRO A 239 -14.23 7.72 -30.30
C PRO A 239 -12.77 8.04 -30.66
N ASP A 240 -12.01 8.60 -29.71
CA ASP A 240 -10.57 8.87 -29.84
C ASP A 240 -9.68 7.64 -29.54
N GLY A 241 -10.30 6.51 -29.18
CA GLY A 241 -9.61 5.27 -28.81
C GLY A 241 -9.17 5.20 -27.35
N THR A 242 -9.52 6.19 -26.51
CA THR A 242 -9.31 6.08 -25.06
C THR A 242 -10.36 5.15 -24.44
N ALA A 243 -9.99 4.46 -23.36
CA ALA A 243 -10.85 3.46 -22.72
C ALA A 243 -10.90 3.65 -21.21
N ARG A 244 -12.12 3.69 -20.64
CA ARG A 244 -12.38 3.89 -19.21
C ARG A 244 -13.26 2.78 -18.64
N LEU A 245 -13.01 2.42 -17.38
CA LEU A 245 -13.81 1.41 -16.67
C LEU A 245 -14.93 2.10 -15.89
N VAL A 246 -16.18 1.87 -16.31
CA VAL A 246 -17.39 2.35 -15.65
C VAL A 246 -17.89 1.29 -14.67
N TYR A 247 -18.20 1.72 -13.45
CA TYR A 247 -18.73 0.87 -12.38
C TYR A 247 -20.15 1.31 -12.07
N ALA A 248 -21.11 0.40 -12.15
CA ALA A 248 -22.50 0.70 -11.81
C ALA A 248 -22.61 1.13 -10.33
N PRO A 249 -23.14 2.33 -10.02
CA PRO A 249 -23.29 2.78 -8.64
C PRO A 249 -24.31 1.91 -7.90
N GLY A 250 -24.09 1.65 -6.61
CA GLY A 250 -25.02 0.84 -5.81
C GLY A 250 -24.39 0.21 -4.58
N ARG A 251 -25.22 -0.43 -3.76
CA ARG A 251 -24.79 -1.31 -2.67
C ARG A 251 -24.67 -2.72 -3.21
N TYR A 252 -23.58 -3.42 -2.88
CA TYR A 252 -23.31 -4.77 -3.38
C TYR A 252 -22.87 -5.74 -2.27
N VAL A 253 -23.32 -6.99 -2.36
CA VAL A 253 -22.83 -8.10 -1.55
C VAL A 253 -21.93 -8.99 -2.41
N LEU A 254 -20.80 -9.43 -1.85
CA LEU A 254 -19.89 -10.36 -2.52
C LEU A 254 -20.38 -11.80 -2.34
N ALA A 255 -21.23 -12.25 -3.25
CA ALA A 255 -21.76 -13.59 -3.29
C ALA A 255 -20.75 -14.61 -3.83
N ARG A 256 -21.03 -15.89 -3.61
CA ARG A 256 -20.31 -17.03 -4.20
C ARG A 256 -21.31 -17.87 -4.98
N ARG A 257 -21.16 -17.92 -6.30
CA ARG A 257 -22.00 -18.72 -7.20
C ARG A 257 -21.86 -20.20 -6.85
N GLN A 258 -22.96 -20.92 -6.62
CA GLN A 258 -22.92 -22.29 -6.08
C GLN A 258 -22.11 -23.26 -6.97
N LEU A 259 -22.23 -23.17 -8.29
CA LEU A 259 -21.44 -23.96 -9.25
C LEU A 259 -20.02 -23.39 -9.54
N GLY A 260 -19.54 -22.41 -8.75
CA GLY A 260 -18.29 -21.71 -9.03
C GLY A 260 -17.38 -21.46 -7.83
N ARG A 261 -16.06 -21.56 -8.02
CA ARG A 261 -15.08 -20.92 -7.11
C ARG A 261 -14.99 -19.39 -7.31
N ARG A 262 -15.76 -18.83 -8.25
CA ARG A 262 -15.80 -17.40 -8.56
C ARG A 262 -16.69 -16.67 -7.55
N ARG A 263 -16.27 -15.46 -7.19
CA ARG A 263 -17.05 -14.50 -6.39
C ARG A 263 -17.52 -13.38 -7.31
N GLU A 264 -18.71 -12.89 -7.05
CA GLU A 264 -19.47 -12.00 -7.91
C GLU A 264 -20.15 -10.97 -7.03
N LEU A 265 -20.20 -9.70 -7.46
CA LEU A 265 -21.01 -8.70 -6.79
C LEU A 265 -22.45 -8.89 -7.24
N GLN A 266 -23.34 -9.04 -6.28
CA GLN A 266 -24.78 -9.01 -6.50
C GLN A 266 -25.32 -7.74 -5.86
N ALA A 267 -26.31 -7.10 -6.49
CA ALA A 267 -26.98 -5.94 -5.93
C ALA A 267 -27.51 -6.29 -4.54
N ALA A 268 -27.18 -5.46 -3.55
CA ALA A 268 -27.62 -5.65 -2.18
C ALA A 268 -29.06 -5.19 -2.06
N ILE A 269 -30.01 -6.08 -2.34
CA ILE A 269 -31.42 -5.89 -2.00
C ILE A 269 -31.48 -5.86 -0.47
N VAL A 270 -31.50 -4.65 0.10
CA VAL A 270 -31.70 -4.42 1.53
C VAL A 270 -33.21 -4.30 1.74
N PRO A 271 -33.85 -5.21 2.49
CA PRO A 271 -35.26 -5.07 2.81
C PRO A 271 -35.52 -3.73 3.52
N GLY A 272 -36.43 -2.91 2.98
CA GLY A 272 -36.83 -1.63 3.59
C GLY A 272 -36.08 -0.39 3.12
N LEU A 273 -35.47 -0.38 1.92
CA LEU A 273 -35.05 0.86 1.24
C LEU A 273 -35.75 0.94 -0.12
N PRO A 274 -36.39 2.07 -0.49
CA PRO A 274 -36.97 2.21 -1.82
C PRO A 274 -35.88 2.10 -2.89
N VAL A 275 -36.14 1.23 -3.86
CA VAL A 275 -35.48 1.27 -5.17
C VAL A 275 -36.40 2.12 -6.02
N ASP A 276 -35.90 3.20 -6.62
CA ASP A 276 -36.67 3.92 -7.64
C ASP A 276 -36.99 2.92 -8.76
N PRO A 277 -38.27 2.70 -9.11
CA PRO A 277 -38.60 1.80 -10.20
C PRO A 277 -37.96 2.35 -11.48
N VAL A 278 -37.24 1.47 -12.18
CA VAL A 278 -36.90 1.71 -13.58
C VAL A 278 -38.23 1.89 -14.30
N VAL A 279 -38.39 3.02 -15.00
CA VAL A 279 -39.67 3.44 -15.59
C VAL A 279 -40.35 2.28 -16.31
N ASP A 280 -41.48 1.81 -15.78
CA ASP A 280 -42.22 0.62 -16.25
C ASP A 280 -42.94 0.82 -17.60
N GLY A 281 -42.41 1.69 -18.47
CA GLY A 281 -43.00 2.03 -19.77
C GLY A 281 -42.68 1.04 -20.90
N GLU A 282 -41.55 0.34 -20.83
CA GLU A 282 -41.12 -0.59 -21.90
C GLU A 282 -41.61 -2.04 -21.68
N LEU A 283 -41.80 -2.46 -20.42
CA LEU A 283 -42.33 -3.80 -20.10
C LEU A 283 -43.82 -3.93 -20.44
N ASP A 284 -44.63 -2.93 -20.10
CA ASP A 284 -46.06 -2.84 -20.45
C ASP A 284 -46.30 -2.77 -21.97
N ALA A 285 -45.31 -2.33 -22.76
CA ALA A 285 -45.35 -2.36 -24.21
C ALA A 285 -45.05 -3.77 -24.75
N LEU A 286 -44.01 -4.42 -24.22
CA LEU A 286 -43.59 -5.76 -24.63
C LEU A 286 -44.65 -6.83 -24.29
N ASP A 287 -45.25 -6.77 -23.10
CA ASP A 287 -46.30 -7.71 -22.68
C ASP A 287 -47.58 -7.55 -23.54
N ARG A 288 -47.86 -6.32 -24.01
CA ARG A 288 -48.98 -6.04 -24.92
C ARG A 288 -48.71 -6.53 -26.34
N GLU A 289 -47.47 -6.39 -26.81
CA GLU A 289 -47.05 -6.92 -28.12
C GLU A 289 -47.05 -8.46 -28.12
N LEU A 290 -46.58 -9.08 -27.02
CA LEU A 290 -46.60 -10.54 -26.84
C LEU A 290 -48.02 -11.10 -26.75
N ALA A 291 -48.93 -10.41 -26.06
CA ALA A 291 -50.35 -10.77 -26.03
C ALA A 291 -50.98 -10.70 -27.43
N ALA A 292 -50.73 -9.63 -28.19
CA ALA A 292 -51.22 -9.49 -29.57
C ALA A 292 -50.67 -10.57 -30.51
N LEU A 293 -49.41 -10.99 -30.32
CA LEU A 293 -48.78 -12.07 -31.09
C LEU A 293 -49.35 -13.46 -30.74
N LEU A 294 -49.79 -13.67 -29.49
CA LEU A 294 -50.44 -14.91 -29.05
C LEU A 294 -51.90 -15.00 -29.48
N ASP A 295 -52.64 -13.88 -29.52
CA ASP A 295 -54.01 -13.84 -30.04
C ASP A 295 -54.07 -13.95 -31.58
N ALA A 296 -53.01 -13.55 -32.29
CA ALA A 296 -52.94 -13.62 -33.76
C ALA A 296 -52.86 -15.05 -34.34
N ASP A 297 -52.59 -16.07 -33.51
CA ASP A 297 -52.34 -17.45 -33.95
C ASP A 297 -53.61 -18.36 -33.92
N HIS A 298 -54.81 -17.76 -33.81
CA HIS A 298 -56.10 -18.46 -33.94
C HIS A 298 -56.81 -18.16 -35.27
N PRO A 299 -56.78 -19.06 -36.27
CA PRO A 299 -57.38 -18.83 -37.57
C PRO A 299 -58.90 -19.03 -37.57
N THR A 300 -59.66 -17.96 -37.80
CA THR A 300 -61.07 -18.08 -38.27
C THR A 300 -61.38 -17.02 -39.33
N THR A 301 -61.78 -17.47 -40.52
CA THR A 301 -62.28 -16.66 -41.66
C THR A 301 -63.69 -17.16 -42.02
N PRO A 302 -64.51 -16.47 -42.85
CA PRO A 302 -64.36 -15.12 -43.43
C PRO A 302 -65.63 -14.21 -43.35
N GLY A 303 -65.51 -12.91 -43.69
CA GLY A 303 -66.67 -12.07 -44.04
C GLY A 303 -66.43 -10.56 -44.17
N THR A 304 -66.54 -10.03 -45.39
CA THR A 304 -67.39 -8.88 -45.82
C THR A 304 -67.57 -7.68 -44.85
N THR A 305 -67.32 -6.39 -45.15
CA THR A 305 -66.86 -5.63 -46.36
C THR A 305 -66.43 -4.20 -45.96
N ILE A 306 -65.59 -3.57 -46.80
CA ILE A 306 -65.55 -2.15 -47.21
C ILE A 306 -66.50 -1.16 -46.48
N ALA A 307 -65.94 -0.10 -45.84
CA ALA A 307 -66.20 1.33 -46.14
C ALA A 307 -65.78 2.27 -44.98
N GLU A 308 -65.18 3.43 -45.32
CA GLU A 308 -65.27 4.73 -44.59
C GLU A 308 -64.74 4.79 -43.13
N ALA A 309 -64.31 5.92 -42.53
CA ALA A 309 -63.95 7.29 -42.96
C ALA A 309 -62.81 7.75 -41.97
N ILE A 310 -61.75 8.47 -42.37
CA ILE A 310 -61.63 9.94 -42.51
C ILE A 310 -61.85 10.73 -41.20
N ASP A 311 -60.99 11.75 -40.99
CA ASP A 311 -60.99 12.79 -39.91
C ASP A 311 -60.55 12.35 -38.49
N HIS A 312 -59.81 13.16 -37.70
CA HIS A 312 -59.14 14.47 -37.86
C HIS A 312 -57.81 14.39 -37.05
N ALA A 313 -56.67 14.91 -37.48
CA ALA A 313 -56.25 16.32 -37.58
C ALA A 313 -56.02 17.05 -36.23
N ASP A 314 -54.84 17.68 -36.15
CA ASP A 314 -54.38 18.75 -35.25
C ASP A 314 -54.29 18.57 -33.72
N HIS A 315 -53.04 18.46 -33.23
CA HIS A 315 -52.36 19.67 -32.73
C HIS A 315 -50.83 19.54 -32.65
N ALA A 316 -50.11 20.54 -33.17
CA ALA A 316 -48.72 20.87 -32.78
C ALA A 316 -48.74 21.67 -31.45
N THR A 317 -47.64 21.90 -30.70
CA THR A 317 -46.18 21.83 -30.93
C THR A 317 -45.49 21.20 -29.66
N ASP A 318 -44.17 21.18 -29.37
CA ASP A 318 -42.97 21.84 -29.94
C ASP A 318 -41.63 21.12 -29.62
N GLU A 319 -40.52 21.69 -30.13
CA GLU A 319 -39.10 21.62 -29.71
C GLU A 319 -38.51 20.39 -28.95
N GLY A 320 -37.53 19.74 -29.61
CA GLY A 320 -36.16 19.71 -29.08
C GLY A 320 -35.56 18.36 -28.67
N GLY A 321 -34.54 17.89 -29.40
CA GLY A 321 -33.62 16.84 -28.90
C GLY A 321 -33.12 15.83 -29.93
N ASP A 322 -32.37 16.29 -30.94
CA ASP A 322 -31.61 15.38 -31.81
C ASP A 322 -30.53 14.62 -31.03
N SER A 323 -30.68 13.31 -30.88
CA SER A 323 -29.55 12.41 -30.66
C SER A 323 -29.77 11.09 -31.40
N GLY A 324 -29.21 11.02 -32.61
CA GLY A 324 -29.32 9.86 -33.49
C GLY A 324 -28.90 8.55 -32.84
N GLY A 325 -29.78 7.55 -32.90
CA GLY A 325 -29.48 6.20 -32.42
C GLY A 325 -28.36 5.54 -33.24
N VAL A 326 -27.31 5.08 -32.57
CA VAL A 326 -26.23 4.30 -33.17
C VAL A 326 -26.08 2.98 -32.43
N ALA A 327 -26.17 1.90 -33.21
CA ALA A 327 -26.19 0.51 -32.81
C ALA A 327 -25.41 0.14 -31.54
N THR A 328 -26.15 -0.15 -30.47
CA THR A 328 -25.70 -1.11 -29.46
C THR A 328 -25.47 -2.45 -30.15
N LEU A 329 -24.23 -2.94 -30.15
CA LEU A 329 -23.90 -4.27 -30.66
C LEU A 329 -24.53 -5.34 -29.75
N ASP A 330 -25.72 -5.78 -30.14
CA ASP A 330 -26.40 -6.89 -29.48
C ASP A 330 -25.52 -8.13 -29.51
N ARG A 331 -25.33 -8.73 -28.34
CA ARG A 331 -24.35 -9.80 -28.18
C ARG A 331 -24.95 -11.14 -28.59
N GLY A 332 -24.95 -11.40 -29.89
CA GLY A 332 -25.33 -12.70 -30.46
C GLY A 332 -24.66 -13.87 -29.73
N ALA A 333 -25.43 -14.92 -29.44
CA ALA A 333 -25.09 -15.98 -28.50
C ALA A 333 -23.92 -16.89 -28.91
N ASP A 334 -23.43 -16.77 -30.15
CA ASP A 334 -22.62 -17.80 -30.82
C ASP A 334 -21.09 -17.59 -30.79
N GLN A 335 -20.57 -16.64 -30.01
CA GLN A 335 -19.12 -16.53 -29.80
C GLN A 335 -18.58 -17.65 -28.89
N ARG A 336 -18.40 -18.84 -29.47
CA ARG A 336 -17.65 -19.96 -28.87
C ARG A 336 -16.20 -19.53 -28.58
N GLU A 337 -15.90 -19.24 -27.31
CA GLU A 337 -14.51 -19.11 -26.86
C GLU A 337 -13.74 -20.41 -27.14
N SER A 338 -12.76 -20.36 -28.04
CA SER A 338 -11.77 -21.43 -28.19
C SER A 338 -10.86 -21.47 -26.96
N ARG A 339 -11.27 -22.24 -25.95
CA ARG A 339 -10.39 -22.66 -24.85
C ARG A 339 -10.15 -24.15 -24.98
N VAL A 340 -8.88 -24.53 -25.12
CA VAL A 340 -8.43 -25.92 -25.00
C VAL A 340 -8.97 -26.48 -23.68
N ASN A 341 -9.89 -27.43 -23.78
CA ASN A 341 -10.52 -28.08 -22.63
C ASN A 341 -9.49 -28.98 -21.94
N ARG A 342 -8.66 -28.37 -21.10
CA ARG A 342 -7.71 -29.09 -20.24
C ARG A 342 -8.54 -29.79 -19.19
N GLY A 343 -8.91 -31.05 -19.49
CA GLY A 343 -9.93 -31.81 -18.80
C GLY A 343 -9.77 -31.77 -17.28
N LEU A 344 -10.91 -31.82 -16.59
CA LEU A 344 -10.92 -32.11 -15.16
C LEU A 344 -10.11 -33.39 -14.95
N ILE A 345 -8.98 -33.29 -14.27
CA ILE A 345 -8.36 -34.45 -13.65
C ILE A 345 -9.35 -34.84 -12.55
N GLU A 346 -10.07 -35.93 -12.79
CA GLU A 346 -10.96 -36.50 -11.79
C GLU A 346 -10.18 -36.75 -10.50
N PRO A 347 -10.71 -36.37 -9.32
CA PRO A 347 -10.02 -36.65 -8.08
C PRO A 347 -9.86 -38.18 -7.97
N PRO A 348 -8.66 -38.69 -7.61
CA PRO A 348 -8.44 -40.13 -7.52
C PRO A 348 -9.47 -40.74 -6.55
N PRO A 349 -10.06 -41.91 -6.88
CA PRO A 349 -11.15 -42.48 -6.12
C PRO A 349 -10.76 -42.63 -4.65
N ALA A 350 -11.52 -41.98 -3.77
CA ALA A 350 -11.25 -42.01 -2.35
C ALA A 350 -11.50 -43.43 -1.84
N ARG A 351 -10.45 -44.10 -1.36
CA ARG A 351 -10.52 -45.46 -0.77
C ARG A 351 -11.77 -45.60 0.10
N SER A 352 -12.57 -46.64 -0.12
CA SER A 352 -13.79 -46.87 0.66
C SER A 352 -13.45 -47.21 2.12
N MET A 353 -14.44 -47.15 3.02
CA MET A 353 -14.22 -47.61 4.40
C MET A 353 -13.94 -49.12 4.46
N GLU A 354 -14.56 -49.91 3.59
CA GLU A 354 -14.33 -51.36 3.48
C GLU A 354 -12.91 -51.68 3.03
N GLN A 355 -12.38 -50.96 2.03
CA GLN A 355 -10.98 -51.09 1.62
C GLN A 355 -10.03 -50.77 2.77
N LEU A 356 -10.32 -49.73 3.57
CA LEU A 356 -9.51 -49.39 4.73
C LEU A 356 -9.63 -50.41 5.88
N ARG A 357 -10.74 -51.13 6.01
CA ARG A 357 -10.88 -52.26 6.96
C ARG A 357 -10.04 -53.46 6.51
N ALA A 358 -10.10 -53.82 5.23
CA ALA A 358 -9.28 -54.89 4.67
C ALA A 358 -7.77 -54.59 4.78
N GLU A 359 -7.35 -53.37 4.39
CA GLU A 359 -5.98 -52.91 4.57
C GLU A 359 -5.54 -52.90 6.04
N LEU A 360 -6.45 -52.55 6.99
CA LEU A 360 -6.15 -52.62 8.42
C LEU A 360 -5.92 -54.05 8.89
N ALA A 361 -6.81 -55.00 8.54
CA ALA A 361 -6.67 -56.40 8.93
C ALA A 361 -5.32 -56.97 8.49
N THR A 362 -4.94 -56.79 7.22
CA THR A 362 -3.63 -57.22 6.69
C THR A 362 -2.44 -56.48 7.34
N ALA A 363 -2.61 -55.22 7.75
CA ALA A 363 -1.55 -54.46 8.42
C ALA A 363 -1.35 -54.88 9.89
N VAL A 364 -2.41 -55.31 10.57
CA VAL A 364 -2.39 -55.87 11.94
C VAL A 364 -1.80 -57.28 11.92
N GLU A 365 -2.26 -58.15 11.02
CA GLU A 365 -1.72 -59.50 10.81
C GLU A 365 -0.22 -59.47 10.50
N ALA A 366 0.23 -58.51 9.69
CA ALA A 366 1.65 -58.30 9.39
C ALA A 366 2.43 -57.52 10.47
N GLY A 367 1.85 -57.28 11.67
CA GLY A 367 2.50 -56.60 12.79
C GLY A 367 2.94 -55.16 12.54
N ARG A 368 2.43 -54.52 11.48
CA ARG A 368 2.86 -53.18 11.02
C ARG A 368 2.05 -52.03 11.61
N VAL A 369 0.89 -52.31 12.19
CA VAL A 369 -0.03 -51.34 12.79
C VAL A 369 -0.58 -51.89 14.09
N ASP A 370 -0.59 -51.06 15.13
CA ASP A 370 -1.29 -51.31 16.39
C ASP A 370 -2.76 -50.85 16.21
N PRO A 371 -3.74 -51.76 16.25
CA PRO A 371 -5.15 -51.42 16.01
C PRO A 371 -5.79 -50.68 17.18
N THR A 372 -5.19 -50.72 18.37
CA THR A 372 -5.71 -50.00 19.55
C THR A 372 -5.41 -48.50 19.49
N SER A 373 -4.49 -48.08 18.61
CA SER A 373 -3.97 -46.71 18.47
C SER A 373 -4.35 -46.05 17.15
N ALA A 374 -5.24 -45.05 17.22
CA ALA A 374 -5.71 -44.31 16.05
C ALA A 374 -4.58 -43.53 15.31
N GLU A 375 -3.49 -43.15 15.99
CA GLU A 375 -2.32 -42.56 15.31
C GLU A 375 -1.45 -43.61 14.60
N SER A 376 -1.41 -44.84 15.10
CA SER A 376 -0.75 -45.97 14.42
C SER A 376 -1.49 -46.31 13.11
N ILE A 377 -2.81 -46.52 13.19
CA ILE A 377 -3.70 -46.74 12.02
C ILE A 377 -3.56 -45.59 11.00
N ARG A 378 -3.61 -44.34 11.47
CA ARG A 378 -3.49 -43.16 10.60
C ARG A 378 -2.17 -43.12 9.83
N LYS A 379 -1.05 -43.43 10.49
CA LYS A 379 0.29 -43.41 9.88
C LYS A 379 0.51 -44.60 8.95
N GLY A 380 0.12 -45.80 9.37
CA GLY A 380 0.23 -47.03 8.56
C GLY A 380 -0.60 -46.98 7.29
N LEU A 381 -1.89 -46.64 7.39
CA LEU A 381 -2.81 -46.63 6.24
C LEU A 381 -2.85 -45.30 5.48
N ARG A 382 -2.16 -44.26 5.98
CA ARG A 382 -2.18 -42.89 5.44
C ARG A 382 -3.60 -42.34 5.24
N CYS A 383 -4.50 -42.64 6.17
CA CYS A 383 -5.90 -42.22 6.12
C CYS A 383 -6.13 -40.92 6.93
N SER A 384 -7.34 -40.36 6.90
CA SER A 384 -7.69 -39.19 7.70
C SER A 384 -7.84 -39.55 9.18
N ALA A 385 -7.56 -38.60 10.08
CA ALA A 385 -7.68 -38.83 11.52
C ALA A 385 -9.12 -39.20 11.97
N ALA A 386 -10.15 -38.80 11.21
CA ALA A 386 -11.53 -39.21 11.46
C ALA A 386 -11.73 -40.71 11.17
N ARG A 387 -11.29 -41.19 10.01
CA ARG A 387 -11.41 -42.61 9.63
C ARG A 387 -10.54 -43.50 10.50
N ALA A 388 -9.35 -43.05 10.90
CA ALA A 388 -8.49 -43.81 11.81
C ALA A 388 -9.08 -44.02 13.21
N ARG A 389 -9.86 -43.05 13.71
CA ARG A 389 -10.63 -43.20 14.96
C ARG A 389 -11.78 -44.18 14.78
N GLN A 390 -12.58 -44.00 13.71
CA GLN A 390 -13.66 -44.91 13.38
C GLN A 390 -13.19 -46.37 13.29
N LEU A 391 -12.08 -46.65 12.61
CA LEU A 391 -11.53 -48.01 12.49
C LEU A 391 -11.05 -48.59 13.83
N ARG A 392 -10.42 -47.78 14.70
CA ARG A 392 -10.05 -48.19 16.06
C ARG A 392 -11.30 -48.53 16.89
N ASP A 393 -12.33 -47.70 16.78
CA ASP A 393 -13.55 -47.83 17.58
C ASP A 393 -14.37 -49.04 17.11
N GLU A 394 -14.47 -49.26 15.78
CA GLU A 394 -15.03 -50.48 15.18
C GLU A 394 -14.25 -51.75 15.61
N HIS A 395 -12.91 -51.71 15.65
CA HIS A 395 -12.11 -52.87 16.07
C HIS A 395 -12.34 -53.22 17.55
N ARG A 396 -12.32 -52.22 18.45
CA ARG A 396 -12.58 -52.43 19.88
C ARG A 396 -13.97 -52.99 20.16
N THR A 397 -15.00 -52.52 19.43
CA THR A 397 -16.36 -53.04 19.59
C THR A 397 -16.54 -54.45 18.99
N GLY A 398 -15.63 -54.87 18.10
CA GLY A 398 -15.61 -56.23 17.53
C GLY A 398 -14.83 -57.26 18.36
N GLU A 399 -14.07 -56.84 19.39
CA GLU A 399 -13.40 -57.74 20.34
C GLU A 399 -14.30 -58.10 21.55
N ASP A 400 -15.42 -57.38 21.74
CA ASP A 400 -16.41 -57.59 22.81
C ASP A 400 -17.61 -58.50 22.37
N GLN A 401 -17.47 -59.24 21.24
CA GLN A 401 -18.45 -60.21 20.72
C GLN A 401 -17.80 -61.58 20.43
#